data_AF-A0A371MRK0-F1
#
_entry.id   AF-A0A371MRK0-F1
#
_cell.length_a   1.000
_cell.length_b   1.000
_cell.length_c   1.000
_cell.angle_alpha   90.00
_cell.angle_beta   90.00
_cell.angle_gamma   90.00
#
_symmetry.space_group_name_H-M   'P 1'
#
loop_
_entity.id
_entity.type
_entity.pdbx_description
1 polymer ?
#
loop_
_entity_poly.entity_id
_entity_poly.type
_entity_poly.pdbx_seq_one_letter_code
_entity_poly.pdbx_strand_id
1 'polypeptide(L)'
;DLASAAERGADGIGLFRTEFLFLDRESPPGEDEQYETYRAALETFPDRRVVVRTLDVGGDKPVAYLELPDEENPFLGERGIRRSLGPDADLFETQLRALLRAAGAEAGGQLSVMLPLVATVDEVREARETMESVAADLESEGVAYALPEFGVMIETPATAFLADAPVEHVDFFSIGTNDLVQYVMAAERGNDRVAALGDYRQ
;
A
#
# COMPACT_ATOMS: atom_id res chain seq x y z
N ASP A 1 -0.93 17.12 6.55
CA ASP A 1 0.49 16.85 6.33
C ASP A 1 1.08 16.23 7.59
N LEU A 2 2.33 15.77 7.55
CA LEU A 2 2.98 15.09 8.68
C LEU A 2 3.12 16.00 9.91
N ALA A 3 3.55 17.25 9.70
CA ALA A 3 3.75 18.23 10.75
C ALA A 3 2.44 18.56 11.50
N SER A 4 1.34 18.84 10.79
CA SER A 4 0.07 19.15 11.45
C SER A 4 -0.50 17.95 12.21
N ALA A 5 -0.28 16.72 11.72
CA ALA A 5 -0.69 15.52 12.44
C ALA A 5 0.07 15.36 13.76
N ALA A 6 1.39 15.56 13.75
CA ALA A 6 2.22 15.54 14.95
C ALA A 6 1.82 16.65 15.95
N GLU A 7 1.62 17.89 15.46
CA GLU A 7 1.18 19.04 16.28
C GLU A 7 -0.19 18.81 16.94
N ARG A 8 -1.06 18.02 16.31
CA ARG A 8 -2.40 17.66 16.83
C ARG A 8 -2.37 16.45 17.77
N GLY A 9 -1.19 15.91 18.09
CA GLY A 9 -1.02 14.81 19.04
C GLY A 9 -1.35 13.43 18.46
N ALA A 10 -1.16 13.21 17.15
CA ALA A 10 -1.29 11.88 16.57
C ALA A 10 -0.25 10.90 17.16
N ASP A 11 -0.70 9.70 17.53
CA ASP A 11 0.15 8.65 18.13
C ASP A 11 0.92 7.80 17.11
N GLY A 12 1.01 8.25 15.86
CA GLY A 12 1.61 7.57 14.71
C GLY A 12 0.84 7.82 13.42
N ILE A 13 1.18 7.08 12.37
CA ILE A 13 0.51 7.12 11.06
C ILE A 13 -0.10 5.74 10.77
N GLY A 14 -1.43 5.64 10.83
CA GLY A 14 -2.14 4.39 10.51
C GLY A 14 -2.31 4.12 9.00
N LEU A 15 -2.08 5.14 8.17
CA LEU A 15 -2.10 5.02 6.71
C LEU A 15 -1.32 6.17 6.06
N PHE A 16 -0.14 5.86 5.52
CA PHE A 16 0.63 6.71 4.64
C PHE A 16 0.36 6.29 3.19
N ARG A 17 -0.38 7.12 2.47
CA ARG A 17 -0.72 6.90 1.05
C ARG A 17 0.45 7.31 0.17
N THR A 18 0.93 6.45 -0.71
CA THR A 18 2.12 6.72 -1.52
C THR A 18 1.80 7.34 -2.87
N GLU A 19 0.53 7.40 -3.29
CA GLU A 19 0.15 7.82 -4.65
C GLU A 19 0.66 9.22 -5.02
N PHE A 20 0.84 10.13 -4.06
CA PHE A 20 1.39 11.46 -4.33
C PHE A 20 2.84 11.41 -4.87
N LEU A 21 3.57 10.33 -4.63
CA LEU A 21 4.90 10.09 -5.23
C LEU A 21 4.83 9.67 -6.69
N PHE A 22 3.67 9.24 -7.18
CA PHE A 22 3.51 8.63 -8.50
C PHE A 22 2.64 9.49 -9.43
N LEU A 23 1.71 10.27 -8.87
CA LEU A 23 0.81 11.14 -9.62
C LEU A 23 1.51 12.44 -10.08
N ASP A 24 0.92 13.11 -11.07
CA ASP A 24 1.31 14.42 -11.59
C ASP A 24 2.78 14.53 -12.04
N ARG A 25 3.31 13.47 -12.67
CA ARG A 25 4.68 13.41 -13.20
C ARG A 25 4.79 12.53 -14.45
N GLU A 26 5.89 12.68 -15.19
CA GLU A 26 6.13 12.03 -16.49
C GLU A 26 6.96 10.73 -16.38
N SER A 27 7.56 10.44 -15.23
CA SER A 27 8.35 9.22 -15.00
C SER A 27 8.17 8.70 -13.56
N PRO A 28 8.35 7.39 -13.32
CA PRO A 28 8.21 6.81 -11.98
C PRO A 28 9.25 7.38 -11.00
N PRO A 29 8.90 7.54 -9.70
CA PRO A 29 9.85 7.96 -8.67
C PRO A 29 10.93 6.88 -8.47
N GLY A 30 12.18 7.31 -8.44
CA GLY A 30 13.32 6.42 -8.18
C GLY A 30 13.38 5.94 -6.72
N GLU A 31 14.17 4.90 -6.47
CA GLU A 31 14.35 4.31 -5.14
C GLU A 31 14.77 5.34 -4.07
N ASP A 32 15.75 6.20 -4.36
CA ASP A 32 16.23 7.21 -3.40
C ASP A 32 15.17 8.26 -3.06
N GLU A 33 14.36 8.70 -4.04
CA GLU A 33 13.28 9.66 -3.80
C GLU A 33 12.21 9.07 -2.86
N GLN A 34 11.86 7.80 -3.08
CA GLN A 34 10.92 7.07 -2.24
C GLN A 34 11.50 6.85 -0.83
N TYR A 35 12.76 6.44 -0.74
CA TYR A 35 13.47 6.23 0.53
C TYR A 35 13.48 7.50 1.39
N GLU A 36 13.87 8.65 0.83
CA GLU A 36 13.89 9.92 1.55
C GLU A 36 12.49 10.33 2.03
N THR A 37 11.46 10.04 1.24
CA THR A 37 10.07 10.29 1.63
C THR A 37 9.64 9.43 2.83
N TYR A 38 9.92 8.14 2.80
CA TYR A 38 9.57 7.23 3.89
C TYR A 38 10.38 7.54 5.15
N ARG A 39 11.68 7.83 5.00
CA ARG A 39 12.55 8.28 6.08
C ARG A 39 12.01 9.55 6.76
N ALA A 40 11.62 10.57 5.99
CA ALA A 40 11.07 11.80 6.55
C ALA A 40 9.77 11.57 7.34
N ALA A 41 8.91 10.64 6.88
CA ALA A 41 7.71 10.25 7.61
C ALA A 41 8.05 9.60 8.97
N LEU A 42 9.02 8.68 8.99
CA LEU A 42 9.50 8.01 10.20
C LEU A 42 10.15 8.98 11.19
N GLU A 43 10.97 9.91 10.71
CA GLU A 43 11.61 10.94 11.55
C GLU A 43 10.61 11.93 12.16
N THR A 44 9.48 12.17 11.50
CA THR A 44 8.42 13.04 12.03
C THR A 44 7.67 12.37 13.19
N PHE A 45 7.68 11.03 13.25
CA PHE A 45 6.98 10.22 14.23
C PHE A 45 7.95 9.28 14.96
N PRO A 46 8.94 9.82 15.70
CA PRO A 46 9.93 8.99 16.38
C PRO A 46 9.25 8.08 17.40
N ASP A 47 9.69 6.82 17.43
CA ASP A 47 9.15 5.75 18.30
C ASP A 47 7.66 5.43 18.10
N ARG A 48 7.04 5.92 17.01
CA ARG A 48 5.62 5.69 16.69
C ARG A 48 5.47 5.01 15.34
N ARG A 49 4.51 4.08 15.27
CA ARG A 49 4.24 3.29 14.07
C ARG A 49 3.91 4.17 12.87
N VAL A 50 4.52 3.86 11.72
CA VAL A 50 4.19 4.45 10.41
C VAL A 50 3.83 3.33 9.44
N VAL A 51 2.55 3.23 9.09
CA VAL A 51 2.04 2.22 8.15
C VAL A 51 2.03 2.80 6.74
N VAL A 52 2.96 2.37 5.90
CA VAL A 52 3.01 2.73 4.47
C VAL A 52 2.21 1.73 3.67
N ARG A 53 1.21 2.22 2.92
CA ARG A 53 0.48 1.41 1.95
C ARG A 53 1.24 1.41 0.64
N THR A 54 1.49 0.24 0.06
CA THR A 54 2.11 0.17 -1.27
C THR A 54 1.20 0.80 -2.33
N LEU A 55 1.74 1.03 -3.53
CA LEU A 55 1.06 1.79 -4.57
C LEU A 55 -0.34 1.20 -4.90
N ASP A 56 -1.37 1.99 -4.65
CA ASP A 56 -2.76 1.69 -5.01
C ASP A 56 -3.18 2.54 -6.21
N VAL A 57 -2.65 2.16 -7.38
CA VAL A 57 -2.89 2.80 -8.68
C VAL A 57 -3.69 1.88 -9.60
N GLY A 58 -4.31 2.47 -10.61
CA GLY A 58 -5.33 1.84 -11.46
C GLY A 58 -6.72 2.32 -11.05
N GLY A 59 -7.72 2.01 -11.86
CA GLY A 59 -9.05 2.55 -11.65
C GLY A 59 -9.23 3.94 -12.26
N ASP A 60 -9.51 4.92 -11.38
CA ASP A 60 -9.84 6.32 -11.71
C ASP A 60 -8.63 7.28 -11.70
N LYS A 61 -7.43 6.79 -11.37
CA LYS A 61 -6.21 7.60 -11.22
C LYS A 61 -5.31 7.48 -12.46
N PRO A 62 -5.24 8.51 -13.34
CA PRO A 62 -4.35 8.46 -14.49
C PRO A 62 -2.88 8.60 -14.07
N VAL A 63 -2.01 7.73 -14.60
CA VAL A 63 -0.55 7.83 -14.46
C VAL A 63 0.08 7.78 -15.84
N ALA A 64 0.70 8.88 -16.24
CA ALA A 64 1.09 9.12 -17.64
C ALA A 64 2.13 8.12 -18.20
N TYR A 65 2.94 7.53 -17.33
CA TYR A 65 4.01 6.61 -17.69
C TYR A 65 3.66 5.13 -17.45
N LEU A 66 2.44 4.83 -17.00
CA LEU A 66 1.95 3.46 -16.87
C LEU A 66 0.98 3.15 -18.00
N GLU A 67 1.13 1.97 -18.60
CA GLU A 67 0.16 1.45 -19.55
C GLU A 67 -1.06 0.94 -18.77
N LEU A 68 -2.05 1.81 -18.61
CA LEU A 68 -3.32 1.49 -17.96
C LEU A 68 -4.34 1.03 -19.02
N PRO A 69 -4.93 -0.17 -18.88
CA PRO A 69 -5.99 -0.61 -19.79
C PRO A 69 -7.23 0.28 -19.65
N ASP A 70 -7.95 0.49 -20.76
CA ASP A 70 -9.28 1.07 -20.73
C ASP A 70 -10.28 -0.02 -20.33
N GLU A 71 -10.79 0.06 -19.10
CA GLU A 71 -11.66 -0.96 -18.51
C GLU A 71 -13.09 -0.43 -18.33
N GLU A 72 -14.09 -1.27 -18.64
CA GLU A 72 -15.50 -0.91 -18.39
C GLU A 72 -15.80 -0.73 -16.89
N ASN A 73 -15.07 -1.44 -16.02
CA ASN A 73 -15.24 -1.37 -14.56
C ASN A 73 -13.88 -1.23 -13.85
N PRO A 74 -13.27 -0.03 -13.87
CA PRO A 74 -11.92 0.18 -13.35
C PRO A 74 -11.78 -0.12 -11.85
N PHE A 75 -12.87 0.01 -11.07
CA PHE A 75 -12.88 -0.38 -9.65
C PHE A 75 -12.84 -1.89 -9.42
N LEU A 76 -13.15 -2.72 -10.41
CA LEU A 76 -13.08 -4.19 -10.31
C LEU A 76 -11.91 -4.79 -11.10
N GLY A 77 -11.14 -3.93 -11.79
CA GLY A 77 -10.14 -4.31 -12.76
C GLY A 77 -8.71 -4.43 -12.24
N GLU A 78 -7.76 -4.11 -13.10
CA GLU A 78 -6.32 -4.26 -12.85
C GLU A 78 -5.77 -3.06 -12.07
N ARG A 79 -5.80 -3.15 -10.74
CA ARG A 79 -5.31 -2.09 -9.82
C ARG A 79 -4.70 -2.63 -8.54
N GLY A 80 -4.03 -1.75 -7.79
CA GLY A 80 -3.41 -2.07 -6.51
C GLY A 80 -2.42 -3.21 -6.63
N ILE A 81 -2.48 -4.18 -5.70
CA ILE A 81 -1.53 -5.31 -5.67
C ILE A 81 -1.49 -6.12 -6.97
N ARG A 82 -2.60 -6.17 -7.72
CA ARG A 82 -2.66 -6.91 -9.01
C ARG A 82 -1.72 -6.32 -10.05
N ARG A 83 -1.56 -5.00 -10.05
CA ARG A 83 -0.59 -4.33 -10.92
C ARG A 83 0.82 -4.52 -10.40
N SER A 84 1.01 -4.39 -9.08
CA SER A 84 2.29 -4.58 -8.42
C SER A 84 2.88 -5.98 -8.62
N LEU A 85 2.04 -7.03 -8.69
CA LEU A 85 2.48 -8.41 -8.96
C LEU A 85 2.46 -8.76 -10.46
N GLY A 86 2.00 -7.85 -11.32
CA GLY A 86 1.84 -8.08 -12.75
C GLY A 86 2.61 -7.06 -13.59
N PRO A 87 1.92 -6.20 -14.35
CA PRO A 87 2.56 -5.28 -15.31
C PRO A 87 3.52 -4.27 -14.67
N ASP A 88 3.39 -3.95 -13.38
CA ASP A 88 4.19 -2.93 -12.69
C ASP A 88 5.17 -3.53 -11.67
N ALA A 89 5.61 -4.78 -11.87
CA ALA A 89 6.52 -5.49 -10.95
C ALA A 89 7.81 -4.70 -10.65
N ASP A 90 8.48 -4.14 -11.65
CA ASP A 90 9.70 -3.34 -11.47
C ASP A 90 9.47 -2.12 -10.55
N LEU A 91 8.28 -1.50 -10.63
CA LEU A 91 7.90 -0.36 -9.81
C LEU A 91 7.65 -0.80 -8.36
N PHE A 92 7.04 -1.97 -8.19
CA PHE A 92 6.81 -2.58 -6.89
C PHE A 92 8.13 -2.94 -6.21
N GLU A 93 9.06 -3.59 -6.92
CA GLU A 93 10.40 -3.90 -6.42
C GLU A 93 11.16 -2.64 -6.01
N THR A 94 11.13 -1.59 -6.83
CA THR A 94 11.73 -0.29 -6.50
C THR A 94 11.15 0.30 -5.21
N GLN A 95 9.82 0.21 -5.04
CA GLN A 95 9.15 0.67 -3.83
C GLN A 95 9.54 -0.17 -2.61
N LEU A 96 9.60 -1.49 -2.74
CA LEU A 96 10.02 -2.40 -1.67
C LEU A 96 11.46 -2.11 -1.25
N ARG A 97 12.39 -1.94 -2.20
CA ARG A 97 13.80 -1.58 -1.91
C ARG A 97 13.89 -0.32 -1.05
N ALA A 98 13.16 0.73 -1.42
CA ALA A 98 13.10 1.97 -0.67
C ALA A 98 12.53 1.78 0.75
N LEU A 99 11.48 0.97 0.91
CA LEU A 99 10.86 0.65 2.20
C LEU A 99 11.80 -0.15 3.11
N LEU A 100 12.46 -1.19 2.57
CA LEU A 100 13.43 -2.02 3.29
C LEU A 100 14.64 -1.21 3.77
N ARG A 101 15.15 -0.32 2.92
CA ARG A 101 16.20 0.64 3.30
C ARG A 101 15.73 1.60 4.40
N ALA A 102 14.50 2.13 4.28
CA ALA A 102 13.94 3.02 5.30
C ALA A 102 13.75 2.29 6.65
N ALA A 103 13.33 1.03 6.63
CA ALA A 103 13.22 0.18 7.82
C ALA A 103 14.60 -0.07 8.49
N GLY A 104 15.66 -0.19 7.70
CA GLY A 104 17.04 -0.36 8.20
C GLY A 104 17.71 0.92 8.72
N ALA A 105 17.09 2.10 8.51
CA ALA A 105 17.61 3.37 8.99
C ALA A 105 17.40 3.54 10.51
N GLU A 106 18.05 4.54 11.12
CA GLU A 106 18.00 4.78 12.58
C GLU A 106 16.57 4.99 13.11
N ALA A 107 15.71 5.68 12.35
CA ALA A 107 14.28 5.87 12.66
C ALA A 107 13.37 4.73 12.12
N GLY A 108 13.94 3.68 11.54
CA GLY A 108 13.25 2.69 10.71
C GLY A 108 12.45 1.63 11.45
N GLY A 109 12.75 1.39 12.73
CA GLY A 109 12.16 0.31 13.52
C GLY A 109 10.65 0.37 13.75
N GLN A 110 9.99 1.44 13.30
CA GLN A 110 8.54 1.65 13.43
C GLN A 110 7.79 1.56 12.09
N LEU A 111 8.49 1.22 11.01
CA LEU A 111 7.87 1.06 9.69
C LEU A 111 7.01 -0.21 9.66
N SER A 112 5.82 -0.09 9.09
CA SER A 112 5.01 -1.22 8.65
C SER A 112 4.63 -1.01 7.18
N VAL A 113 4.57 -2.10 6.42
CA VAL A 113 4.17 -2.11 5.02
C VAL A 113 2.82 -2.79 4.90
N MET A 114 1.92 -2.24 4.09
CA MET A 114 0.57 -2.75 3.91
C MET A 114 0.20 -2.85 2.43
N LEU A 115 -0.31 -4.02 2.02
CA LEU A 115 -0.79 -4.24 0.65
C LEU A 115 -2.25 -3.77 0.48
N PRO A 116 -2.57 -3.02 -0.59
CA PRO A 116 -3.95 -2.70 -0.97
C PRO A 116 -4.59 -3.83 -1.81
N LEU A 117 -5.92 -3.87 -1.85
CA LEU A 117 -6.73 -4.62 -2.81
C LEU A 117 -6.51 -6.14 -2.88
N VAL A 118 -5.86 -6.74 -1.87
CA VAL A 118 -5.69 -8.18 -1.75
C VAL A 118 -7.07 -8.86 -1.78
N ALA A 119 -7.19 -9.97 -2.50
CA ALA A 119 -8.40 -10.80 -2.57
C ALA A 119 -8.13 -12.27 -2.23
N THR A 120 -6.89 -12.72 -2.36
CA THR A 120 -6.48 -14.11 -2.19
C THR A 120 -5.26 -14.25 -1.28
N VAL A 121 -5.07 -15.43 -0.71
CA VAL A 121 -3.88 -15.73 0.11
C VAL A 121 -2.62 -15.81 -0.76
N ASP A 122 -2.75 -16.26 -2.01
CA ASP A 122 -1.60 -16.40 -2.92
C ASP A 122 -1.00 -15.04 -3.30
N GLU A 123 -1.83 -13.99 -3.47
CA GLU A 123 -1.32 -12.60 -3.63
C GLU A 123 -0.47 -12.15 -2.42
N VAL A 124 -0.84 -12.56 -1.20
CA VAL A 124 -0.07 -12.23 0.02
C VAL A 124 1.27 -12.98 0.02
N ARG A 125 1.26 -14.26 -0.37
CA ARG A 125 2.46 -15.09 -0.43
C ARG A 125 3.42 -14.56 -1.48
N GLU A 126 2.94 -14.30 -2.69
CA GLU A 126 3.73 -13.78 -3.79
C GLU A 126 4.36 -12.43 -3.43
N ALA A 127 3.58 -11.50 -2.85
CA ALA A 127 4.12 -10.21 -2.40
C ALA A 127 5.19 -10.35 -1.30
N ARG A 128 5.04 -11.32 -0.39
CA ARG A 128 6.05 -11.63 0.63
C ARG A 128 7.31 -12.23 0.01
N GLU A 129 7.16 -13.15 -0.94
CA GLU A 129 8.27 -13.73 -1.71
C GLU A 129 9.04 -12.64 -2.47
N THR A 130 8.34 -11.68 -3.09
CA THR A 130 8.98 -10.51 -3.74
C THR A 130 9.76 -9.68 -2.72
N MET A 131 9.19 -9.38 -1.54
CA MET A 131 9.89 -8.64 -0.49
C MET A 131 11.14 -9.37 0.01
N GLU A 132 11.07 -10.68 0.17
CA GLU A 132 12.22 -11.53 0.57
C GLU A 132 13.30 -11.58 -0.52
N SER A 133 12.91 -11.65 -1.80
CA SER A 133 13.85 -11.56 -2.92
C SER A 133 14.57 -10.21 -2.93
N VAL A 134 13.83 -9.11 -2.79
CA VAL A 134 14.38 -7.76 -2.73
C VAL A 134 15.34 -7.60 -1.55
N ALA A 135 15.00 -8.17 -0.39
CA ALA A 135 15.88 -8.17 0.78
C ALA A 135 17.21 -8.91 0.50
N ALA A 136 17.15 -10.07 -0.18
CA ALA A 136 18.33 -10.81 -0.59
C ALA A 136 19.21 -10.04 -1.57
N ASP A 137 18.61 -9.28 -2.49
CA ASP A 137 19.34 -8.42 -3.42
C ASP A 137 20.08 -7.31 -2.66
N LEU A 138 19.39 -6.59 -1.76
CA LEU A 138 20.00 -5.56 -0.90
C LEU A 138 21.16 -6.11 -0.04
N GLU A 139 20.99 -7.31 0.53
CA GLU A 139 22.05 -8.01 1.27
C GLU A 139 23.27 -8.27 0.36
N SER A 140 23.05 -8.77 -0.86
CA SER A 140 24.11 -9.07 -1.82
C SER A 140 24.88 -7.82 -2.28
N GLU A 141 24.20 -6.68 -2.32
CA GLU A 141 24.77 -5.36 -2.65
C GLU A 141 25.46 -4.69 -1.46
N GLY A 142 25.33 -5.25 -0.25
CA GLY A 142 25.86 -4.67 0.99
C GLY A 142 25.12 -3.40 1.43
N VAL A 143 23.86 -3.25 1.03
CA VAL A 143 22.99 -2.13 1.42
C VAL A 143 22.30 -2.46 2.74
N ALA A 144 22.33 -1.54 3.70
CA ALA A 144 21.65 -1.73 4.98
C ALA A 144 20.12 -1.75 4.80
N TYR A 145 19.46 -2.72 5.40
CA TYR A 145 18.01 -2.89 5.34
C TYR A 145 17.47 -3.58 6.61
N ALA A 146 16.15 -3.57 6.77
CA ALA A 146 15.44 -4.42 7.72
C ALA A 146 14.09 -4.85 7.14
N LEU A 147 13.53 -5.97 7.62
CA LEU A 147 12.18 -6.39 7.28
C LEU A 147 11.17 -5.70 8.21
N PRO A 148 10.29 -4.81 7.70
CA PRO A 148 9.23 -4.20 8.50
C PRO A 148 8.09 -5.19 8.77
N GLU A 149 7.20 -4.85 9.71
CA GLU A 149 5.92 -5.58 9.84
C GLU A 149 5.16 -5.51 8.50
N PHE A 150 4.58 -6.63 8.09
CA PHE A 150 3.90 -6.79 6.81
C PHE A 150 2.42 -7.09 7.00
N GLY A 151 1.56 -6.26 6.43
CA GLY A 151 0.12 -6.33 6.65
C GLY A 151 -0.68 -6.21 5.37
N VAL A 152 -1.99 -6.36 5.50
CA VAL A 152 -2.93 -6.20 4.39
C VAL A 152 -4.07 -5.29 4.77
N MET A 153 -4.52 -4.49 3.79
CA MET A 153 -5.74 -3.73 3.93
C MET A 153 -6.94 -4.65 3.64
N ILE A 154 -7.81 -4.83 4.63
CA ILE A 154 -9.08 -5.55 4.49
C ILE A 154 -10.07 -4.61 3.82
N GLU A 155 -10.11 -4.68 2.49
CA GLU A 155 -10.95 -3.83 1.66
C GLU A 155 -11.69 -4.57 0.53
N THR A 156 -11.45 -5.87 0.38
CA THR A 156 -12.26 -6.73 -0.49
C THR A 156 -13.17 -7.63 0.35
N PRO A 157 -14.38 -7.98 -0.12
CA PRO A 157 -15.22 -8.94 0.60
C PRO A 157 -14.50 -10.28 0.81
N ALA A 158 -13.72 -10.71 -0.17
CA ALA A 158 -12.95 -11.95 -0.11
C ALA A 158 -11.96 -11.97 1.06
N THR A 159 -11.17 -10.91 1.28
CA THR A 159 -10.25 -10.83 2.42
C THR A 159 -10.98 -10.74 3.75
N ALA A 160 -12.15 -10.12 3.82
CA ALA A 160 -12.97 -10.11 5.02
C ALA A 160 -13.49 -11.52 5.39
N PHE A 161 -13.92 -12.32 4.40
CA PHE A 161 -14.36 -13.69 4.63
C PHE A 161 -13.22 -14.66 4.90
N LEU A 162 -12.07 -14.44 4.28
CA LEU A 162 -10.89 -15.28 4.42
C LEU A 162 -9.97 -14.82 5.55
N ALA A 163 -10.35 -13.88 6.40
CA ALA A 163 -9.44 -13.22 7.34
C ALA A 163 -8.59 -14.19 8.18
N ASP A 164 -9.11 -15.39 8.51
CA ASP A 164 -8.38 -16.43 9.25
C ASP A 164 -7.19 -17.03 8.47
N ALA A 165 -7.22 -17.03 7.13
CA ALA A 165 -6.22 -17.69 6.29
C ALA A 165 -4.94 -16.84 6.04
N PRO A 166 -5.02 -15.51 5.81
CA PRO A 166 -3.84 -14.64 5.75
C PRO A 166 -3.12 -14.46 7.08
N VAL A 167 -3.75 -14.75 8.25
CA VAL A 167 -3.15 -14.53 9.58
C VAL A 167 -1.78 -15.22 9.73
N GLU A 168 -1.56 -16.34 9.05
CA GLU A 168 -0.27 -17.05 9.09
C GLU A 168 0.83 -16.36 8.27
N HIS A 169 0.48 -15.34 7.48
CA HIS A 169 1.36 -14.68 6.51
C HIS A 169 1.49 -13.17 6.72
N VAL A 170 0.72 -12.58 7.65
CA VAL A 170 0.69 -11.14 7.91
C VAL A 170 0.78 -10.84 9.41
N ASP A 171 1.41 -9.72 9.74
CA ASP A 171 1.61 -9.24 11.11
C ASP A 171 0.43 -8.38 11.60
N PHE A 172 -0.32 -7.78 10.67
CA PHE A 172 -1.46 -6.91 11.01
C PHE A 172 -2.49 -6.77 9.87
N PHE A 173 -3.66 -6.28 10.26
CA PHE A 173 -4.74 -5.89 9.36
C PHE A 173 -5.11 -4.41 9.56
N SER A 174 -5.54 -3.76 8.48
CA SER A 174 -6.19 -2.44 8.53
C SER A 174 -7.44 -2.45 7.69
N ILE A 175 -8.58 -2.00 8.22
CA ILE A 175 -9.85 -2.06 7.49
C ILE A 175 -9.98 -0.81 6.60
N GLY A 176 -10.00 -1.02 5.28
CA GLY A 176 -10.24 0.01 4.28
C GLY A 176 -11.73 0.16 4.01
N THR A 177 -12.47 0.84 4.89
CA THR A 177 -13.95 0.89 4.80
C THR A 177 -14.48 1.49 3.50
N ASN A 178 -13.73 2.40 2.86
CA ASN A 178 -14.18 3.04 1.63
C ASN A 178 -14.43 2.02 0.52
N ASP A 179 -13.45 1.16 0.25
CA ASP A 179 -13.53 0.17 -0.82
C ASP A 179 -14.32 -1.06 -0.33
N LEU A 180 -14.20 -1.44 0.96
CA LEU A 180 -14.99 -2.53 1.54
C LEU A 180 -16.49 -2.30 1.42
N VAL A 181 -16.97 -1.10 1.79
CA VAL A 181 -18.40 -0.75 1.69
C VAL A 181 -18.84 -0.74 0.24
N GLN A 182 -18.05 -0.16 -0.67
CA GLN A 182 -18.36 -0.14 -2.09
C GLN A 182 -18.57 -1.56 -2.66
N TYR A 183 -17.67 -2.49 -2.35
CA TYR A 183 -17.76 -3.84 -2.89
C TYR A 183 -18.82 -4.72 -2.20
N VAL A 184 -18.99 -4.59 -0.88
CA VAL A 184 -20.04 -5.33 -0.15
C VAL A 184 -21.43 -4.85 -0.56
N MET A 185 -21.61 -3.54 -0.75
CA MET A 185 -22.90 -2.94 -1.12
C MET A 185 -23.13 -2.91 -2.64
N ALA A 186 -22.13 -3.31 -3.44
CA ALA A 186 -22.14 -3.21 -4.90
C ALA A 186 -22.53 -1.80 -5.40
N ALA A 187 -22.01 -0.76 -4.75
CA ALA A 187 -22.37 0.63 -4.99
C ALA A 187 -21.12 1.51 -5.10
N GLU A 188 -20.87 2.01 -6.31
CA GLU A 188 -19.72 2.87 -6.59
C GLU A 188 -19.85 4.22 -5.86
N ARG A 189 -18.81 4.59 -5.11
CA ARG A 189 -18.88 5.73 -4.18
C ARG A 189 -19.07 7.09 -4.85
N GLY A 190 -18.62 7.24 -6.09
CA GLY A 190 -18.77 8.45 -6.89
C GLY A 190 -20.08 8.54 -7.68
N ASN A 191 -20.92 7.50 -7.63
CA ASN A 191 -22.20 7.48 -8.34
C ASN A 191 -23.33 8.00 -7.44
N ASP A 192 -23.71 9.26 -7.67
CA ASP A 192 -24.79 9.94 -6.96
C ASP A 192 -26.12 9.18 -6.96
N ARG A 193 -26.40 8.34 -7.97
CA ARG A 193 -27.66 7.58 -8.08
C ARG A 193 -27.76 6.45 -7.05
N VAL A 194 -26.64 5.99 -6.52
CA VAL A 194 -26.55 4.91 -5.53
C VAL A 194 -25.91 5.36 -4.22
N ALA A 195 -25.63 6.65 -4.04
CA ALA A 195 -24.96 7.20 -2.86
C ALA A 195 -25.61 6.81 -1.52
N ALA A 196 -26.93 6.60 -1.51
CA ALA A 196 -27.65 6.13 -0.32
C ALA A 196 -27.14 4.76 0.19
N LEU A 197 -26.61 3.90 -0.68
CA LEU A 197 -26.05 2.59 -0.30
C LEU A 197 -24.68 2.69 0.39
N GLY A 198 -24.05 3.87 0.40
CA GLY A 198 -22.81 4.11 1.14
C GLY A 198 -22.97 4.06 2.66
N ASP A 199 -24.20 4.19 3.18
CA ASP A 199 -24.51 3.91 4.58
C ASP A 199 -24.84 2.42 4.77
N TYR A 200 -23.85 1.64 5.17
CA TYR A 200 -23.98 0.20 5.40
C TYR A 200 -24.73 -0.17 6.69
N ARG A 201 -25.25 0.81 7.46
CA ARG A 201 -25.96 0.59 8.73
C ARG A 201 -27.49 0.58 8.60
N GLN A 202 -28.02 0.58 7.37
CA GLN A 202 -29.45 0.56 7.08
C GLN A 202 -30.18 -0.67 7.61
#